data_AF-A0A162K6X3-F1
#
_entry.id   AF-A0A162K6X3-F1
#
_cell.length_a   1.000
_cell.length_b   1.000
_cell.length_c   1.000
_cell.angle_alpha   90.00
_cell.angle_beta   90.00
_cell.angle_gamma   90.00
#
_symmetry.space_group_name_H-M   'P 1'
#
loop_
_entity.id
_entity.type
_entity.pdbx_description
1 polymer ?
#
loop_
_entity_poly.entity_id
_entity_poly.type
_entity_poly.pdbx_seq_one_letter_code
_entity_poly.pdbx_strand_id
1 'polypeptide(L)'
;MAPIDNKIDHDAVEQQLKDIIQDLYQIMVQVSTYDSMGRPSKDVLSNEVKTLSRSLQTLHTTASPPNLLPSVPPELLEYVENGRNPDIYTREFVELVRRGNQLMSGKMQAFGSFRDVLAHNMTTAMPELRDDVARVIEATGGTRAAAATANGTTAAAAAAAAAAATPTANTTPAAAASNGAGAAAPGGGDAAPPASG
;
A
#
# COMPACT_ATOMS: atom_id res chain seq x y z
N MET A 1 -10.52 26.40 -0.65
CA MET A 1 -9.26 25.71 -0.27
C MET A 1 -8.84 26.30 1.06
N ALA A 2 -9.09 25.59 2.17
CA ALA A 2 -8.69 26.07 3.49
C ALA A 2 -7.18 25.82 3.69
N PRO A 3 -6.42 26.77 4.28
CA PRO A 3 -5.00 26.57 4.53
C PRO A 3 -4.82 25.53 5.66
N ILE A 4 -4.15 24.42 5.36
CA ILE A 4 -3.63 23.48 6.35
C ILE A 4 -2.29 23.99 6.88
N ASP A 5 -2.30 25.10 7.60
CA ASP A 5 -1.19 25.51 8.46
C ASP A 5 -1.35 24.81 9.81
N ASN A 6 -0.90 23.55 9.84
CA ASN A 6 -0.41 22.91 11.06
C ASN A 6 0.65 21.91 10.60
N LYS A 7 1.81 22.45 10.21
CA LYS A 7 3.02 21.63 10.06
C LYS A 7 3.38 21.15 11.45
N ILE A 8 2.80 20.02 11.85
CA ILE A 8 3.41 19.18 12.86
C ILE A 8 4.85 18.99 12.38
N ASP A 9 5.82 19.35 13.21
CA ASP A 9 7.24 19.26 12.88
C ASP A 9 7.67 17.78 12.91
N HIS A 10 7.21 17.03 11.90
CA HIS A 10 7.53 15.63 11.70
C HIS A 10 9.04 15.44 11.56
N ASP A 11 9.71 16.40 10.93
CA ASP A 11 11.16 16.40 10.74
C ASP A 11 11.89 16.50 12.09
N ALA A 12 11.43 17.35 13.02
CA ALA A 12 12.00 17.42 14.35
C ALA A 12 11.78 16.13 15.18
N VAL A 13 10.59 15.53 15.10
CA VAL A 13 10.31 14.25 15.80
C VAL A 13 11.15 13.12 15.21
N GLU A 14 11.30 13.07 13.89
CA GLU A 14 12.15 12.11 13.19
C GLU A 14 13.62 12.28 13.59
N GLN A 15 14.10 13.53 13.66
CA GLN A 15 15.46 13.82 14.08
C GLN A 15 15.71 13.38 15.53
N GLN A 16 14.79 13.71 16.45
CA GLN A 16 14.87 13.25 17.85
C GLN A 16 14.90 11.72 17.95
N LEU A 17 14.12 11.01 17.13
CA LEU A 17 14.11 9.55 17.09
C LEU A 17 15.45 8.98 16.59
N LYS A 18 16.03 9.58 15.55
CA LYS A 18 17.36 9.20 15.05
C LYS A 18 18.45 9.42 16.10
N ASP A 19 18.40 10.55 16.80
CA ASP A 19 19.35 10.88 17.86
C ASP A 19 19.26 9.85 19.01
N ILE A 20 18.05 9.43 19.39
CA ILE A 20 17.84 8.38 20.41
C ILE A 20 18.38 7.02 19.96
N ILE A 21 18.18 6.63 18.70
CA ILE A 21 18.74 5.38 18.16
C ILE A 21 20.27 5.43 18.19
N GLN A 22 20.85 6.58 17.85
CA GLN A 22 22.29 6.80 17.90
C GLN A 22 22.82 6.74 19.35
N ASP A 23 22.13 7.36 20.31
CA ASP A 23 22.45 7.28 21.75
C ASP A 23 22.43 5.82 22.25
N LEU A 24 21.43 5.04 21.86
CA LEU A 24 21.32 3.62 22.22
C LEU A 24 22.47 2.78 21.64
N TYR A 25 22.84 3.03 20.38
CA TYR A 25 23.97 2.35 19.76
C TYR A 25 25.30 2.71 20.46
N GLN A 26 25.50 3.98 20.79
CA GLN A 26 26.69 4.46 21.49
C GLN A 26 26.81 3.82 22.88
N ILE A 27 25.71 3.76 23.65
CA ILE A 27 25.66 3.07 24.93
C ILE A 27 26.00 1.59 24.78
N MET A 28 25.45 0.90 23.76
CA MET A 28 25.76 -0.51 23.49
C MET A 28 27.26 -0.73 23.27
N VAL A 29 27.90 0.11 22.46
CA VAL A 29 29.35 0.03 22.19
C VAL A 29 30.14 0.28 23.47
N GLN A 30 29.80 1.31 24.25
CA GLN A 30 30.48 1.62 25.51
C GLN A 30 30.38 0.49 26.53
N VAL A 31 29.19 -0.11 26.66
CA VAL A 31 28.96 -1.27 27.53
C VAL A 31 29.73 -2.49 27.05
N SER A 32 29.79 -2.74 25.73
CA SER A 32 30.58 -3.86 25.19
C SER A 32 32.09 -3.70 25.43
N THR A 33 32.59 -2.48 25.54
CA THR A 33 34.00 -2.18 25.84
C THR A 33 34.24 -1.82 27.30
N TYR A 34 33.23 -2.02 28.16
CA TYR A 34 33.30 -1.63 29.56
C TYR A 34 34.44 -2.36 30.25
N ASP A 35 35.31 -1.60 30.92
CA ASP A 35 36.47 -2.10 31.67
C ASP A 35 37.62 -2.71 30.85
N SER A 36 37.50 -2.83 29.52
CA SER A 36 38.56 -3.40 28.67
C SER A 36 39.82 -2.51 28.56
N MET A 37 39.71 -1.22 28.92
CA MET A 37 40.78 -0.22 28.77
C MET A 37 41.17 0.52 30.05
N GLY A 38 40.66 0.14 31.23
CA GLY A 38 41.05 0.75 32.51
C GLY A 38 40.79 2.28 32.62
N ARG A 39 39.93 2.83 31.76
CA ARG A 39 39.56 4.26 31.74
C ARG A 39 38.33 4.52 32.62
N PRO A 40 38.11 5.76 33.10
CA PRO A 40 36.88 6.13 33.81
C PRO A 40 35.67 6.12 32.86
N SER A 41 35.18 4.93 32.50
CA SER A 41 34.00 4.71 31.64
C SER A 41 32.69 4.92 32.39
N LYS A 42 32.72 4.84 33.73
CA LYS A 42 31.54 4.94 34.60
C LYS A 42 30.85 6.31 34.50
N ASP A 43 31.63 7.39 34.54
CA ASP A 43 31.07 8.75 34.51
C ASP A 43 30.49 9.09 33.13
N VAL A 44 31.15 8.60 32.06
CA VAL A 44 30.68 8.75 30.68
C VAL A 44 29.37 8.02 30.48
N LEU A 45 29.29 6.74 30.87
CA LEU A 45 28.08 5.95 30.79
C LEU A 45 26.93 6.55 31.62
N SER A 46 27.23 7.05 32.82
CA SER A 46 26.22 7.74 33.65
C SER A 46 25.67 8.99 32.98
N ASN A 47 26.51 9.73 32.26
CA ASN A 47 26.09 10.92 31.53
C ASN A 47 25.29 10.55 30.28
N GLU A 48 25.67 9.52 29.52
CA GLU A 48 24.89 9.07 28.36
C GLU A 48 23.52 8.54 28.74
N VAL A 49 23.39 7.78 29.83
CA VAL A 49 22.09 7.32 30.33
C VAL A 49 21.20 8.51 30.75
N LYS A 50 21.77 9.56 31.35
CA LYS A 50 21.03 10.79 31.68
C LYS A 50 20.61 11.55 30.41
N THR A 51 21.47 11.59 29.39
CA THR A 51 21.16 12.18 28.09
C THR A 51 20.01 11.43 27.42
N LEU A 52 20.10 10.10 27.31
CA LEU A 52 19.03 9.25 26.78
C LEU A 52 17.69 9.48 27.50
N SER A 53 17.70 9.55 28.83
CA SER A 53 16.51 9.83 29.62
C SER A 53 15.88 11.18 29.29
N ARG A 54 16.69 12.23 29.10
CA ARG A 54 16.21 13.56 28.68
C ARG A 54 15.70 13.55 27.24
N SER A 55 16.38 12.85 26.33
CA SER A 55 15.97 12.72 24.93
C SER A 55 14.59 12.04 24.83
N LEU A 56 14.37 10.96 25.58
CA LEU A 56 13.05 10.28 25.63
C LEU A 56 11.94 11.17 26.21
N GLN A 57 12.22 11.94 27.27
CA GLN A 57 11.25 12.89 27.83
C GLN A 57 10.92 14.02 26.84
N THR A 58 11.93 14.49 26.10
CA THR A 58 11.76 15.51 25.07
C THR A 58 10.91 14.97 23.92
N LEU A 59 11.18 13.74 23.46
CA LEU A 59 10.37 13.07 22.44
C LEU A 59 8.91 12.92 22.89
N HIS A 60 8.68 12.44 24.10
CA HIS A 60 7.32 12.29 24.66
C HIS A 60 6.58 13.62 24.69
N THR A 61 7.25 14.70 25.10
CA THR A 61 6.65 16.05 25.18
C THR A 61 6.37 16.60 23.78
N THR A 62 7.26 16.34 22.81
CA THR A 62 7.12 16.79 21.42
C THR A 62 6.00 16.06 20.69
N ALA A 63 5.81 14.76 20.97
CA ALA A 63 4.75 13.92 20.39
C ALA A 63 3.41 13.97 21.16
N SER A 64 3.37 14.62 22.33
CA SER A 64 2.16 14.82 23.12
C SER A 64 1.36 16.06 22.69
N PRO A 65 0.08 16.18 23.11
CA PRO A 65 -0.72 17.38 22.89
C PRO A 65 0.06 18.63 23.37
N PRO A 66 0.16 19.69 22.55
CA PRO A 66 -0.71 20.08 21.44
C PRO A 66 -0.35 19.56 20.03
N ASN A 67 0.77 18.86 19.84
CA ASN A 67 1.21 18.35 18.53
C ASN A 67 0.71 16.92 18.30
N LEU A 68 -0.61 16.73 18.21
CA LEU A 68 -1.18 15.40 17.96
C LEU A 68 -0.75 14.87 16.60
N LEU A 69 0.01 13.78 16.61
CA LEU A 69 0.26 12.98 15.41
C LEU A 69 -1.08 12.48 14.83
N PRO A 70 -1.17 12.31 13.50
CA PRO A 70 -2.35 11.74 12.87
C PRO A 70 -2.64 10.35 13.43
N SER A 71 -3.92 10.03 13.59
CA SER A 71 -4.36 8.71 14.07
C SER A 71 -3.99 7.63 13.06
N VAL A 72 -3.22 6.64 13.53
CA VAL A 72 -2.78 5.50 12.71
C VAL A 72 -3.73 4.32 12.98
N PRO A 73 -4.26 3.65 11.93
CA PRO A 73 -5.01 2.41 12.06
C PRO A 73 -4.26 1.35 12.88
N PRO A 74 -4.93 0.58 13.76
CA PRO A 74 -4.27 -0.46 14.56
C PRO A 74 -3.68 -1.58 13.70
N GLU A 75 -4.29 -1.89 12.56
CA GLU A 75 -3.78 -2.86 11.58
C GLU A 75 -2.39 -2.47 11.05
N LEU A 76 -2.10 -1.17 10.92
CA LEU A 76 -0.78 -0.70 10.50
C LEU A 76 0.28 -0.92 11.59
N LEU A 77 -0.12 -0.86 12.87
CA LEU A 77 0.78 -1.15 13.98
C LEU A 77 1.24 -2.61 13.95
N GLU A 78 0.33 -3.55 13.69
CA GLU A 78 0.65 -4.97 13.56
C GLU A 78 1.66 -5.25 12.42
N TYR A 79 1.59 -4.49 11.33
CA TYR A 79 2.58 -4.60 10.24
C TYR A 79 3.98 -4.19 10.72
N VAL A 80 4.07 -3.09 11.46
CA VAL A 80 5.35 -2.59 12.00
C VAL A 80 5.90 -3.53 13.07
N GLU A 81 5.06 -4.04 13.97
CA GLU A 81 5.46 -4.99 15.03
C GLU A 81 6.01 -6.30 14.45
N ASN A 82 5.44 -6.77 13.33
CA ASN A 82 5.90 -7.96 12.62
C ASN A 82 7.09 -7.69 11.66
N GLY A 83 7.60 -6.46 11.60
CA GLY A 83 8.69 -6.08 10.70
C GLY A 83 8.30 -6.06 9.21
N ARG A 84 7.01 -6.02 8.89
CA ARG A 84 6.50 -5.93 7.52
C ARG A 84 6.45 -4.46 7.08
N ASN A 85 6.73 -4.21 5.80
CA ASN A 85 6.65 -2.85 5.25
C ASN A 85 5.20 -2.30 5.37
N PRO A 86 4.95 -1.17 6.09
CA PRO A 86 3.62 -0.58 6.22
C PRO A 86 3.02 -0.11 4.89
N ASP A 87 3.82 0.14 3.85
CA ASP A 87 3.32 0.49 2.50
C ASP A 87 2.46 -0.62 1.87
N ILE A 88 2.64 -1.86 2.33
CA ILE A 88 1.85 -2.97 1.83
C ILE A 88 0.39 -2.85 2.28
N TYR A 89 0.14 -2.39 3.51
CA TYR A 89 -1.23 -2.16 3.99
C TYR A 89 -1.95 -1.11 3.15
N THR A 90 -1.29 0.01 2.85
CA THR A 90 -1.91 1.08 2.05
C THR A 90 -2.20 0.62 0.63
N ARG A 91 -1.29 -0.18 0.04
CA ARG A 91 -1.51 -0.84 -1.23
C ARG A 91 -2.71 -1.80 -1.19
N GLU A 92 -2.74 -2.72 -0.22
CA GLU A 92 -3.82 -3.69 -0.04
C GLU A 92 -5.17 -2.97 0.18
N PHE A 93 -5.17 -1.88 0.93
CA PHE A 93 -6.35 -1.05 1.15
C PHE A 93 -6.88 -0.45 -0.17
N VAL A 94 -6.00 0.13 -1.00
CA VAL A 94 -6.40 0.67 -2.30
C VAL A 94 -6.89 -0.43 -3.24
N GLU A 95 -6.23 -1.59 -3.24
CA GLU A 95 -6.66 -2.75 -4.03
C GLU A 95 -8.03 -3.28 -3.57
N LEU A 96 -8.27 -3.34 -2.26
CA LEU A 96 -9.55 -3.72 -1.67
C LEU A 96 -10.67 -2.73 -2.05
N VAL A 97 -10.42 -1.42 -1.91
CA VAL A 97 -11.39 -0.37 -2.28
C VAL A 97 -11.70 -0.42 -3.76
N ARG A 98 -10.68 -0.58 -4.62
CA ARG A 98 -10.88 -0.72 -6.07
C ARG A 98 -11.72 -1.95 -6.40
N ARG A 99 -11.39 -3.11 -5.83
CA ARG A 99 -12.14 -4.36 -6.03
C ARG A 99 -13.57 -4.22 -5.53
N GLY A 100 -13.78 -3.61 -4.37
CA GLY A 100 -15.10 -3.34 -3.79
C GLY A 100 -15.96 -2.44 -4.68
N ASN A 101 -15.38 -1.34 -5.18
CA ASN A 101 -16.07 -0.42 -6.09
C ASN A 101 -16.45 -1.08 -7.42
N GLN A 102 -15.55 -1.88 -8.00
CA GLN A 102 -15.84 -2.63 -9.22
C GLN A 102 -16.94 -3.66 -9.00
N LEU A 103 -16.86 -4.41 -7.90
CA LEU A 103 -17.86 -5.41 -7.52
C LEU A 103 -19.23 -4.77 -7.32
N MET A 104 -19.29 -3.64 -6.60
CA MET A 104 -20.54 -2.91 -6.38
C MET A 104 -21.11 -2.39 -7.69
N SER A 105 -20.27 -1.78 -8.54
CA SER A 105 -20.70 -1.30 -9.86
C SER A 105 -21.25 -2.42 -10.74
N GLY A 106 -20.58 -3.58 -10.75
CA GLY A 106 -21.06 -4.76 -11.48
C GLY A 106 -22.38 -5.31 -10.93
N LYS A 107 -22.56 -5.33 -9.59
CA LYS A 107 -23.84 -5.69 -8.97
C LYS A 107 -24.95 -4.72 -9.37
N MET A 108 -24.71 -3.42 -9.31
CA MET A 108 -25.69 -2.40 -9.72
C MET A 108 -26.10 -2.58 -11.18
N GLN A 109 -25.15 -2.85 -12.08
CA GLN A 109 -25.44 -3.11 -13.49
C GLN A 109 -26.25 -4.41 -13.69
N ALA A 110 -25.91 -5.49 -12.98
CA ALA A 110 -26.62 -6.77 -13.08
C ALA A 110 -28.06 -6.68 -12.51
N PHE A 111 -28.26 -5.96 -11.40
CA PHE A 111 -29.59 -5.70 -10.88
C PHE A 111 -30.40 -4.78 -11.80
N GLY A 112 -29.75 -3.81 -12.44
CA GLY A 112 -30.36 -2.98 -13.48
C GLY A 112 -30.86 -3.81 -14.68
N SER A 113 -30.02 -4.70 -15.22
CA SER A 113 -30.42 -5.56 -16.33
C SER A 113 -31.49 -6.59 -15.93
N PHE A 114 -31.41 -7.14 -14.72
CA PHE A 114 -32.44 -8.04 -14.20
C PHE A 114 -33.79 -7.33 -14.06
N ARG A 115 -33.81 -6.10 -13.53
CA ARG A 115 -35.01 -5.26 -13.46
C ARG A 115 -35.62 -5.08 -14.85
N ASP A 116 -34.81 -4.73 -15.85
CA ASP A 116 -35.31 -4.42 -17.19
C ASP A 116 -35.90 -5.69 -17.88
N VAL A 117 -35.25 -6.84 -17.73
CA VAL A 117 -35.76 -8.13 -18.25
C VAL A 117 -37.04 -8.56 -17.52
N LEU A 118 -37.08 -8.44 -16.19
CA LEU A 118 -38.26 -8.78 -15.40
C LEU A 118 -39.45 -7.89 -15.78
N ALA A 119 -39.22 -6.58 -15.88
CA ALA A 119 -40.22 -5.62 -16.32
C ALA A 119 -40.79 -5.98 -17.70
N HIS A 120 -39.93 -6.31 -18.67
CA HIS A 120 -40.38 -6.73 -20.00
C HIS A 120 -41.30 -7.96 -19.92
N ASN A 121 -40.87 -9.02 -19.24
CA ASN A 121 -41.68 -10.23 -19.09
C ASN A 121 -43.02 -9.96 -18.38
N MET A 122 -43.04 -9.11 -17.36
CA MET A 122 -44.27 -8.71 -16.67
C MET A 122 -45.23 -7.93 -17.60
N THR A 123 -44.73 -6.99 -18.40
CA THR A 123 -45.56 -6.20 -19.33
C THR A 123 -46.13 -7.02 -20.50
N THR A 124 -45.46 -8.12 -20.87
CA THR A 124 -45.90 -9.07 -21.90
C THR A 124 -46.91 -10.07 -21.36
N ALA A 125 -46.65 -10.64 -20.17
CA ALA A 125 -47.54 -11.61 -19.54
C ALA A 125 -48.79 -10.98 -18.93
N MET A 126 -48.71 -9.73 -18.46
CA MET A 126 -49.78 -9.02 -17.74
C MET A 126 -49.91 -7.57 -18.23
N PRO A 127 -50.67 -7.33 -19.31
CA PRO A 127 -50.78 -6.01 -19.93
C PRO A 127 -51.49 -4.96 -19.04
N GLU A 128 -52.33 -5.40 -18.09
CA GLU A 128 -53.03 -4.53 -17.14
C GLU A 128 -52.07 -3.84 -16.15
N LEU A 129 -50.87 -4.40 -15.94
CA LEU A 129 -49.91 -3.94 -14.93
C LEU A 129 -48.83 -3.01 -15.49
N ARG A 130 -48.93 -2.60 -16.76
CA ARG A 130 -47.88 -1.83 -17.46
C ARG A 130 -47.56 -0.50 -16.80
N ASP A 131 -48.57 0.23 -16.35
CA ASP A 131 -48.39 1.54 -15.73
C ASP A 131 -47.74 1.43 -14.34
N ASP A 132 -48.08 0.38 -13.59
CA ASP A 132 -47.48 0.10 -12.28
C ASP A 132 -46.03 -0.37 -12.41
N VAL A 133 -45.74 -1.26 -13.37
CA VAL A 133 -44.37 -1.69 -13.69
C VAL A 133 -43.51 -0.49 -14.13
N ALA A 134 -44.05 0.41 -14.96
CA ALA A 134 -43.35 1.63 -15.36
C ALA A 134 -43.00 2.53 -14.16
N ARG A 135 -43.94 2.68 -13.20
CA ARG A 135 -43.72 3.44 -11.97
C ARG A 135 -42.62 2.82 -11.10
N VAL A 136 -42.55 1.49 -11.01
CA VAL A 136 -41.51 0.78 -10.24
C VAL A 136 -40.13 0.92 -10.88
N ILE A 137 -40.03 0.90 -12.22
CA ILE A 137 -38.76 1.14 -12.92
C ILE A 137 -38.23 2.54 -12.62
N GLU A 138 -39.07 3.56 -12.72
CA GLU A 138 -38.68 4.94 -12.41
C GLU A 138 -38.26 5.10 -10.93
N ALA A 139 -39.01 4.50 -10.00
CA ALA A 139 -38.69 4.52 -8.57
C ALA A 139 -37.37 3.78 -8.22
N THR A 140 -36.96 2.80 -9.04
CA THR A 140 -35.72 2.03 -8.86
C THR A 140 -34.55 2.56 -9.71
N GLY A 141 -34.66 3.78 -10.23
CA GLY A 141 -33.58 4.46 -10.96
C GLY A 141 -33.41 4.00 -12.41
N GLY A 142 -34.44 3.42 -13.01
CA GLY A 142 -34.47 3.05 -14.43
C GLY A 142 -35.16 4.12 -15.27
N THR A 143 -34.69 4.29 -16.52
CA THR A 143 -35.35 5.17 -17.48
C THR A 143 -36.50 4.44 -18.17
N ARG A 144 -37.65 5.13 -18.30
CA ARG A 144 -38.90 4.63 -18.91
C ARG A 144 -38.75 4.12 -20.35
N ALA A 145 -37.68 4.50 -21.05
CA ALA A 145 -37.32 4.02 -22.38
C ALA A 145 -36.88 2.53 -22.43
N ALA A 146 -36.32 1.98 -21.33
CA ALA A 146 -35.83 0.60 -21.28
C ALA A 146 -36.96 -0.44 -21.48
N ALA A 147 -38.19 -0.12 -21.09
CA ALA A 147 -39.36 -0.97 -21.31
C ALA A 147 -39.78 -1.05 -22.80
N ALA A 148 -39.42 -0.06 -23.63
CA ALA A 148 -39.81 0.02 -25.04
C ALA A 148 -38.72 -0.47 -26.01
N THR A 149 -37.44 -0.48 -25.61
CA THR A 149 -36.30 -0.81 -26.49
C THR A 149 -35.88 -2.29 -26.43
N ALA A 150 -36.57 -3.15 -25.67
CA ALA A 150 -36.33 -4.59 -25.64
C ALA A 150 -36.74 -5.33 -26.94
N ASN A 151 -36.98 -4.63 -28.05
CA ASN A 151 -37.02 -5.23 -29.38
C ASN A 151 -35.58 -5.61 -29.78
N GLY A 152 -35.27 -6.89 -29.58
CA GLY A 152 -33.94 -7.48 -29.66
C GLY A 152 -33.15 -7.09 -30.91
N THR A 153 -31.90 -6.69 -30.69
CA THR A 153 -30.76 -6.82 -31.64
C THR A 153 -29.45 -6.33 -31.04
N THR A 154 -29.45 -5.52 -29.98
CA THR A 154 -28.21 -4.90 -29.45
C THR A 154 -27.51 -5.68 -28.32
N ALA A 155 -28.22 -6.58 -27.62
CA ALA A 155 -27.61 -7.38 -26.54
C ALA A 155 -26.63 -8.46 -27.06
N ALA A 156 -26.86 -9.03 -28.25
CA ALA A 156 -25.97 -10.03 -28.84
C ALA A 156 -24.67 -9.42 -29.39
N ALA A 157 -24.71 -8.17 -29.88
CA ALA A 157 -23.53 -7.47 -30.39
C ALA A 157 -22.61 -6.97 -29.28
N ALA A 158 -23.15 -6.55 -28.13
CA ALA A 158 -22.35 -6.09 -26.99
C ALA A 158 -21.57 -7.23 -26.30
N ALA A 159 -22.15 -8.44 -26.24
CA ALA A 159 -21.46 -9.62 -25.71
C ALA A 159 -20.30 -10.08 -26.62
N ALA A 160 -20.48 -9.99 -27.95
CA ALA A 160 -19.42 -10.31 -28.92
C ALA A 160 -18.28 -9.27 -28.92
N ALA A 161 -18.58 -7.98 -28.71
CA ALA A 161 -17.57 -6.93 -28.63
C ALA A 161 -16.76 -7.00 -27.32
N ALA A 162 -17.37 -7.41 -26.20
CA ALA A 162 -16.67 -7.59 -24.93
C ALA A 162 -15.69 -8.79 -24.94
N ALA A 163 -15.98 -9.83 -25.72
CA ALA A 163 -15.06 -10.96 -25.92
C ALA A 163 -13.87 -10.64 -26.86
N ALA A 164 -14.01 -9.62 -27.71
CA ALA A 164 -12.94 -9.17 -28.62
C ALA A 164 -12.00 -8.12 -27.99
N ALA A 165 -12.42 -7.47 -26.89
CA ALA A 165 -11.64 -6.49 -26.16
C ALA A 165 -10.90 -7.12 -24.97
N THR A 166 -10.12 -8.17 -25.22
CA THR A 166 -9.04 -8.58 -24.32
C THR A 166 -7.96 -7.49 -24.40
N PRO A 167 -7.63 -6.75 -23.32
CA PRO A 167 -6.45 -5.91 -23.34
C PRO A 167 -5.23 -6.85 -23.31
N THR A 168 -4.57 -6.99 -24.46
CA THR A 168 -3.22 -7.53 -24.54
C THR A 168 -2.29 -6.56 -23.81
N ALA A 169 -2.21 -6.70 -22.49
CA ALA A 169 -1.17 -6.06 -21.71
C ALA A 169 0.14 -6.78 -22.02
N ASN A 170 1.04 -6.04 -22.67
CA ASN A 170 2.46 -6.33 -22.80
C ASN A 170 3.02 -6.92 -21.49
N THR A 171 3.37 -8.19 -21.51
CA THR A 171 4.31 -8.79 -20.57
C THR A 171 5.64 -8.95 -21.28
N THR A 172 6.55 -8.00 -21.08
CA THR A 172 7.98 -8.27 -21.13
C THR A 172 8.46 -8.42 -19.69
N PRO A 173 8.90 -9.60 -19.24
CA PRO A 173 9.83 -9.69 -18.14
C PRO A 173 11.25 -9.74 -18.72
N ALA A 174 11.93 -8.59 -18.72
CA ALA A 174 13.38 -8.55 -18.84
C ALA A 174 13.96 -8.36 -17.44
N ALA A 175 14.96 -9.20 -17.12
CA ALA A 175 15.97 -9.06 -16.09
C ALA A 175 15.58 -9.30 -14.63
N ALA A 176 15.83 -10.53 -14.18
CA ALA A 176 16.32 -10.80 -12.83
C ALA A 176 17.86 -10.89 -12.85
N ALA A 177 18.46 -10.43 -11.75
CA ALA A 177 19.80 -10.73 -11.25
C ALA A 177 21.01 -10.05 -11.92
N SER A 178 21.43 -8.97 -11.27
CA SER A 178 22.82 -8.54 -11.14
C SER A 178 23.72 -9.68 -10.62
N ASN A 179 24.74 -10.03 -11.41
CA ASN A 179 25.99 -10.57 -10.89
C ASN A 179 27.13 -9.81 -11.59
N GLY A 180 27.80 -8.95 -10.84
CA GLY A 180 29.02 -8.28 -11.25
C GLY A 180 30.22 -8.92 -10.56
N ALA A 181 31.19 -9.36 -11.37
CA ALA A 181 32.63 -9.55 -11.10
C ALA A 181 33.11 -10.68 -12.03
N GLY A 182 34.17 -10.59 -12.82
CA GLY A 182 35.18 -9.58 -13.08
C GLY A 182 36.05 -10.17 -14.18
N ALA A 183 36.48 -9.33 -15.12
CA ALA A 183 37.18 -9.72 -16.33
C ALA A 183 38.54 -10.36 -16.03
N ALA A 184 38.79 -11.53 -16.61
CA ALA A 184 40.12 -12.10 -16.76
C ALA A 184 40.72 -11.65 -18.11
N ALA A 185 41.81 -10.89 -18.03
CA ALA A 185 42.71 -10.65 -19.16
C ALA A 185 43.75 -11.78 -19.25
N PRO A 186 44.30 -12.09 -20.44
CA PRO A 186 45.37 -13.06 -20.58
C PRO A 186 46.75 -12.37 -20.43
N GLY A 187 47.64 -12.96 -19.63
CA GLY A 187 49.00 -12.49 -19.44
C GLY A 187 49.87 -13.64 -18.92
N GLY A 188 50.98 -13.91 -19.62
CA GLY A 188 51.78 -15.12 -19.49
C GLY A 188 52.63 -15.20 -18.23
N GLY A 189 53.19 -16.38 -18.00
CA GLY A 189 54.04 -16.68 -16.85
C GLY A 189 54.44 -18.15 -16.80
N ASP A 190 55.17 -18.59 -17.82
CA ASP A 190 55.97 -19.81 -17.79
C ASP A 190 57.20 -19.55 -16.90
N ALA A 191 57.35 -20.29 -15.80
CA ALA A 191 58.60 -20.44 -15.07
C ALA A 191 58.51 -21.60 -14.07
N ALA A 192 58.92 -22.78 -14.53
CA ALA A 192 59.31 -23.90 -13.69
C ALA A 192 60.59 -23.55 -12.87
N PRO A 193 60.76 -24.08 -11.65
CA PRO A 193 62.04 -24.05 -10.95
C PRO A 193 62.92 -25.24 -11.38
N PRO A 194 64.23 -25.07 -11.61
CA PRO A 194 65.13 -26.22 -11.68
C PRO A 194 65.57 -26.65 -10.28
N ALA A 195 65.65 -27.97 -10.14
CA ALA A 195 66.29 -28.68 -9.05
C ALA A 195 67.83 -28.57 -9.10
N SER A 196 68.42 -28.70 -7.91
CA SER A 196 69.75 -29.26 -7.59
C SER A 196 71.01 -28.65 -8.21
N GLY A 197 71.86 -28.13 -7.30
CA GLY A 197 73.27 -27.80 -7.47
C GLY A 197 73.83 -27.29 -6.15
#